data_AF-G3PV56-F1
#
_entry.id   AF-G3PV56-F1
#
_cell.length_a   1.000
_cell.length_b   1.000
_cell.length_c   1.000
_cell.angle_alpha   90.00
_cell.angle_beta   90.00
_cell.angle_gamma   90.00
#
_symmetry.space_group_name_H-M   'P 1'
#
loop_
_entity.id
_entity.type
_entity.pdbx_description
1 polymer ?
#
loop_
_entity_poly.entity_id
_entity_poly.type
_entity_poly.pdbx_seq_one_letter_code
_entity_poly.pdbx_strand_id
1 'polypeptide(L)'
;MRAIIQRVTKATVTVGEEEISSIGRGLCVLLGVSVEDTQKDADYIVRKILNLRLFEDEAGRAWTKSVVDRDFEVLCVSQFTLQCVLKGNKPDFHSAMPAELAQPFYHSILENLRSSYKPELIKDGRFGAYMQVHIQNDGPVTIDLTSPMGPSDPRQLSKQEKQQQRKEKTRSKGPSESSREKGAARSRRDPNASSGADGDVSSDREP
;
A
#
# COMPACT_ATOMS: atom_id res chain seq x y z
N MET A 1 -0.42 -2.91 -3.57
CA MET A 1 -1.12 -3.80 -4.52
C MET A 1 -0.37 -3.77 -5.83
N ARG A 2 -0.23 -4.89 -6.55
CA ARG A 2 0.51 -4.97 -7.82
C ARG A 2 -0.38 -5.51 -8.93
N ALA A 3 -0.20 -5.00 -10.15
CA ALA A 3 -0.90 -5.46 -11.33
C ALA A 3 0.05 -5.48 -12.53
N ILE A 4 0.04 -6.57 -13.29
CA ILE A 4 0.62 -6.62 -14.64
C ILE A 4 -0.53 -6.48 -15.64
N ILE A 5 -0.54 -5.39 -16.39
CA ILE A 5 -1.58 -5.06 -17.35
C ILE A 5 -1.03 -5.26 -18.75
N GLN A 6 -1.68 -6.13 -19.53
CA GLN A 6 -1.29 -6.44 -20.90
C GLN A 6 -2.41 -6.02 -21.85
N ARG A 7 -2.03 -5.29 -22.90
CA ARG A 7 -2.96 -5.00 -24.00
C ARG A 7 -3.13 -6.26 -24.83
N VAL A 8 -4.36 -6.62 -25.17
CA VAL A 8 -4.64 -7.88 -25.89
C VAL A 8 -5.59 -7.68 -27.06
N THR A 9 -5.40 -8.49 -28.10
CA THR A 9 -6.41 -8.66 -29.15
C THR A 9 -7.47 -9.71 -28.74
N LYS A 10 -7.08 -10.65 -27.88
CA LYS A 10 -7.92 -11.69 -27.28
C LYS A 10 -7.24 -12.22 -26.01
N ALA A 11 -8.02 -12.58 -25.00
CA ALA A 11 -7.52 -13.38 -23.88
C ALA A 11 -8.60 -14.34 -23.36
N THR A 12 -8.20 -15.53 -22.94
CA THR A 12 -9.12 -16.56 -22.42
C THR A 12 -8.55 -17.23 -21.17
N VAL A 13 -9.44 -17.75 -20.34
CA VAL A 13 -9.09 -18.57 -19.17
C VAL A 13 -9.78 -19.92 -19.30
N THR A 14 -9.00 -20.98 -19.15
CA THR A 14 -9.53 -22.34 -19.04
C THR A 14 -9.18 -22.96 -17.68
N VAL A 15 -10.05 -23.86 -17.21
CA VAL A 15 -9.80 -24.71 -16.04
C VAL A 15 -9.97 -26.17 -16.50
N GLY A 16 -8.86 -26.89 -16.59
CA GLY A 16 -8.84 -28.16 -17.32
C GLY A 16 -9.09 -27.91 -18.82
N GLU A 17 -10.11 -28.55 -19.38
CA GLU A 17 -10.51 -28.39 -20.79
C GLU A 17 -11.66 -27.38 -20.99
N GLU A 18 -12.24 -26.86 -19.91
CA GLU A 18 -13.38 -25.94 -19.96
C GLU A 18 -12.91 -24.48 -20.07
N GLU A 19 -13.35 -23.76 -21.11
CA GLU A 19 -13.23 -22.30 -21.17
C GLU A 19 -14.27 -21.67 -20.24
N ILE A 20 -13.79 -21.00 -19.21
CA ILE A 20 -14.65 -20.36 -18.20
C ILE A 20 -14.87 -18.88 -18.48
N SER A 21 -14.02 -18.28 -19.32
CA SER A 21 -13.98 -16.83 -19.53
C SER A 21 -13.19 -16.48 -20.79
N SER A 22 -13.66 -15.50 -21.54
CA SER A 22 -13.00 -14.98 -22.73
C SER A 22 -13.33 -13.50 -22.90
N ILE A 23 -12.36 -12.75 -23.42
CA ILE A 23 -12.49 -11.39 -23.92
C ILE A 23 -11.91 -11.28 -25.33
N GLY A 24 -12.45 -10.35 -26.11
CA GLY A 24 -11.87 -9.86 -27.35
C GLY A 24 -10.79 -8.80 -27.08
N ARG A 25 -10.85 -7.68 -27.81
CA ARG A 25 -9.87 -6.60 -27.66
C ARG A 25 -10.03 -5.93 -26.30
N GLY A 26 -8.92 -5.69 -25.63
CA GLY A 26 -8.96 -5.08 -24.30
C GLY A 26 -7.70 -5.27 -23.48
N LEU A 27 -7.88 -5.50 -22.18
CA LEU A 27 -6.81 -5.67 -21.22
C LEU A 27 -6.91 -7.03 -20.52
N CYS A 28 -5.80 -7.76 -20.46
CA CYS A 28 -5.61 -8.86 -19.52
C CYS A 28 -4.81 -8.35 -18.32
N VAL A 29 -5.37 -8.45 -17.12
CA VAL A 29 -4.81 -7.93 -15.87
C VAL A 29 -4.51 -9.10 -14.93
N LEU A 30 -3.25 -9.27 -14.59
CA LEU A 30 -2.83 -10.17 -13.50
C LEU A 30 -2.72 -9.33 -12.23
N LEU A 31 -3.52 -9.64 -11.22
CA LEU A 31 -3.67 -8.80 -10.02
C LEU A 31 -3.16 -9.52 -8.76
N GLY A 32 -2.12 -8.97 -8.13
CA GLY A 32 -1.53 -9.48 -6.90
C GLY A 32 -1.88 -8.60 -5.70
N VAL A 33 -2.48 -9.21 -4.68
CA VAL A 33 -2.85 -8.55 -3.42
C VAL A 33 -1.84 -8.89 -2.34
N SER A 34 -1.29 -7.86 -1.68
CA SER A 34 -0.38 -7.94 -0.54
C SER A 34 -1.14 -7.95 0.79
N VAL A 35 -0.54 -8.51 1.85
CA VAL A 35 -1.06 -8.41 3.23
C VAL A 35 -1.25 -6.98 3.73
N GLU A 36 -0.53 -6.02 3.15
CA GLU A 36 -0.61 -4.60 3.51
C GLU A 36 -1.65 -3.81 2.70
N ASP A 37 -2.29 -4.46 1.72
CA ASP A 37 -3.21 -3.76 0.81
C ASP A 37 -4.50 -3.35 1.51
N THR A 38 -4.90 -2.12 1.24
CA THR A 38 -6.10 -1.51 1.79
C THR A 38 -7.11 -1.18 0.70
N GLN A 39 -8.33 -0.79 1.08
CA GLN A 39 -9.33 -0.32 0.12
C GLN A 39 -8.83 0.84 -0.76
N LYS A 40 -7.95 1.70 -0.23
CA LYS A 40 -7.36 2.80 -1.01
C LYS A 40 -6.49 2.29 -2.17
N ASP A 41 -5.79 1.18 -1.96
CA ASP A 41 -4.98 0.52 -2.98
C ASP A 41 -5.85 -0.07 -4.08
N ALA A 42 -6.93 -0.75 -3.68
CA ALA A 42 -7.95 -1.25 -4.59
C ALA A 42 -8.54 -0.12 -5.46
N ASP A 43 -9.01 0.96 -4.83
CA ASP A 43 -9.61 2.10 -5.53
C ASP A 43 -8.62 2.76 -6.50
N TYR A 44 -7.34 2.85 -6.11
CA TYR A 44 -6.28 3.35 -6.98
C TYR A 44 -6.08 2.46 -8.21
N ILE A 45 -5.98 1.15 -8.01
CA ILE A 45 -5.75 0.18 -9.10
C ILE A 45 -6.93 0.14 -10.06
N VAL A 46 -8.16 0.07 -9.55
CA VAL A 46 -9.41 0.11 -10.36
C VAL A 46 -9.40 1.33 -11.27
N ARG A 47 -9.21 2.53 -10.69
CA ARG A 47 -9.17 3.78 -11.45
C ARG A 47 -8.05 3.77 -12.49
N LYS A 48 -6.88 3.22 -12.17
CA LYS A 48 -5.75 3.17 -13.11
C LYS A 48 -5.99 2.19 -14.26
N ILE A 49 -6.50 0.99 -14.00
CA ILE A 49 -6.85 0.02 -15.04
C ILE A 49 -7.80 0.66 -16.06
N LEU A 50 -8.87 1.30 -15.58
CA LEU A 50 -9.90 1.86 -16.46
C LEU A 50 -9.43 3.09 -17.25
N ASN A 51 -8.50 3.89 -16.72
CA ASN A 51 -8.10 5.17 -17.31
C ASN A 51 -6.71 5.16 -17.97
N LEU A 52 -5.96 4.06 -17.90
CA LEU A 52 -4.67 3.96 -18.58
C LEU A 52 -4.86 4.06 -20.09
N ARG A 53 -4.19 5.03 -20.70
CA ARG A 53 -4.27 5.30 -22.14
C ARG A 53 -3.32 4.40 -22.90
N LEU A 54 -3.78 3.21 -23.27
CA LEU A 54 -2.97 2.17 -23.93
C LEU A 54 -3.38 1.90 -25.38
N PHE A 55 -4.45 2.54 -25.85
CA PHE A 55 -4.98 2.36 -27.19
C PHE A 55 -4.78 3.64 -28.02
N GLU A 56 -4.78 3.44 -29.33
CA GLU A 56 -4.73 4.54 -30.29
C GLU A 56 -6.06 5.30 -30.30
N ASP A 57 -6.09 6.48 -30.91
CA ASP A 57 -7.33 7.18 -31.25
C ASP A 57 -7.79 6.81 -32.67
N GLU A 58 -8.80 7.51 -33.16
CA GLU A 58 -9.37 7.32 -34.50
C GLU A 58 -8.38 7.72 -35.61
N ALA A 59 -7.37 8.55 -35.30
CA ALA A 59 -6.31 8.98 -36.21
C ALA A 59 -5.04 8.11 -36.11
N GLY A 60 -5.06 7.03 -35.31
CA GLY A 60 -3.92 6.13 -35.11
C GLY A 60 -2.87 6.66 -34.13
N ARG A 61 -3.16 7.71 -33.35
CA ARG A 61 -2.21 8.25 -32.38
C ARG A 61 -2.16 7.36 -31.13
N ALA A 62 -1.02 6.71 -30.90
CA ALA A 62 -0.79 5.87 -29.73
C ALA A 62 -0.91 6.62 -28.39
N TRP A 63 -1.22 5.87 -27.32
CA TRP A 63 -1.27 6.34 -25.93
C TRP A 63 -2.32 7.42 -25.64
N THR A 64 -3.46 7.37 -26.32
CA THR A 64 -4.49 8.42 -26.27
C THR A 64 -5.78 7.96 -25.64
N LYS A 65 -6.20 6.71 -25.90
CA LYS A 65 -7.48 6.17 -25.45
C LYS A 65 -7.27 5.07 -24.40
N SER A 66 -8.15 5.06 -23.41
CA SER A 66 -8.25 4.00 -22.41
C SER A 66 -9.11 2.84 -22.87
N VAL A 67 -9.19 1.79 -22.05
CA VAL A 67 -10.10 0.65 -22.30
C VAL A 67 -11.55 1.10 -22.32
N VAL A 68 -11.90 2.07 -21.47
CA VAL A 68 -13.24 2.67 -21.38
C VAL A 68 -13.54 3.50 -22.63
N ASP A 69 -12.59 4.32 -23.09
CA ASP A 69 -12.78 5.17 -24.27
C ASP A 69 -12.99 4.36 -25.56
N ARG A 70 -12.52 3.10 -25.59
CA ARG A 70 -12.66 2.19 -26.73
C ARG A 70 -13.82 1.21 -26.60
N ASP A 71 -14.55 1.24 -25.48
CA ASP A 71 -15.57 0.27 -25.14
C ASP A 71 -15.06 -1.19 -25.21
N PHE A 72 -13.83 -1.39 -24.74
CA PHE A 72 -13.14 -2.68 -24.75
C PHE A 72 -13.29 -3.42 -23.44
N GLU A 73 -12.88 -4.69 -23.45
CA GLU A 73 -13.09 -5.61 -22.33
C GLU A 73 -11.88 -5.67 -21.37
N VAL A 74 -12.11 -6.12 -20.15
CA VAL A 74 -11.07 -6.37 -19.16
C VAL A 74 -11.23 -7.78 -18.61
N LEU A 75 -10.21 -8.61 -18.77
CA LEU A 75 -10.09 -9.90 -18.09
C LEU A 75 -9.15 -9.72 -16.91
N CYS A 76 -9.66 -9.83 -15.69
CA CYS A 76 -8.86 -9.75 -14.48
C CYS A 76 -8.66 -11.16 -13.92
N VAL A 77 -7.44 -11.50 -13.52
CA VAL A 77 -7.08 -12.81 -12.95
C VAL A 77 -6.25 -12.60 -11.69
N SER A 78 -6.66 -13.23 -10.58
CA SER A 78 -5.89 -13.21 -9.34
C SER A 78 -4.52 -13.87 -9.52
N GLN A 79 -3.44 -13.18 -9.15
CA GLN A 79 -2.05 -13.62 -9.35
C GLN A 79 -1.18 -13.29 -8.12
N PHE A 80 -1.30 -14.10 -7.06
CA PHE A 80 -0.54 -13.89 -5.81
C PHE A 80 0.98 -13.92 -6.02
N THR A 81 1.47 -14.61 -7.05
CA THR A 81 2.90 -14.71 -7.35
C THR A 81 3.54 -13.37 -7.75
N LEU A 82 2.76 -12.33 -8.03
CA LEU A 82 3.29 -10.97 -8.19
C LEU A 82 3.85 -10.40 -6.88
N GLN A 83 3.44 -10.94 -5.73
CA GLN A 83 3.98 -10.63 -4.41
C GLN A 83 5.15 -11.57 -4.06
N CYS A 84 6.01 -11.85 -5.04
CA CYS A 84 7.18 -12.69 -4.89
C CYS A 84 8.39 -11.87 -4.43
N VAL A 85 9.11 -12.41 -3.45
CA VAL A 85 10.48 -12.04 -3.09
C VAL A 85 11.38 -13.24 -3.39
N LEU A 86 12.54 -13.01 -3.99
CA LEU A 86 13.50 -14.08 -4.29
C LEU A 86 14.48 -14.24 -3.13
N LYS A 87 14.56 -15.45 -2.56
CA LYS A 87 15.63 -15.87 -1.64
C LYS A 87 16.61 -16.74 -2.42
N GLY A 88 17.62 -16.11 -3.01
CA GLY A 88 18.43 -16.73 -4.07
C GLY A 88 17.56 -16.96 -5.31
N ASN A 89 17.47 -18.21 -5.77
CA ASN A 89 16.58 -18.59 -6.89
C ASN A 89 15.21 -19.11 -6.43
N LYS A 90 14.99 -19.25 -5.13
CA LYS A 90 13.72 -19.75 -4.59
C LYS A 90 12.73 -18.59 -4.43
N PRO A 91 11.53 -18.67 -5.06
CA PRO A 91 10.48 -17.70 -4.80
C PRO A 91 9.88 -17.89 -3.41
N ASP A 92 9.61 -16.77 -2.75
CA ASP A 92 8.97 -16.66 -1.45
C ASP A 92 7.79 -15.67 -1.57
N PHE A 93 6.62 -16.05 -1.06
CA PHE A 93 5.39 -15.29 -1.23
C PHE A 93 4.80 -14.81 0.11
N HIS A 94 5.63 -14.65 1.15
CA HIS A 94 5.17 -14.20 2.48
C HIS A 94 4.46 -12.83 2.46
N SER A 95 4.70 -11.99 1.46
CA SER A 95 4.02 -10.70 1.29
C SER A 95 2.64 -10.83 0.66
N ALA A 96 2.28 -11.97 0.06
CA ALA A 96 0.97 -12.20 -0.51
C ALA A 96 -0.11 -12.33 0.56
N MET A 97 -1.26 -11.70 0.34
CA MET A 97 -2.41 -11.87 1.24
C MET A 97 -2.87 -13.35 1.25
N PRO A 98 -3.12 -13.96 2.43
CA PRO A 98 -3.65 -15.32 2.54
C PRO A 98 -4.96 -15.50 1.77
N ALA A 99 -5.20 -16.69 1.21
CA ALA A 99 -6.32 -16.94 0.30
C ALA A 99 -7.69 -16.61 0.92
N GLU A 100 -7.87 -16.87 2.22
CA GLU A 100 -9.11 -16.66 2.96
C GLU A 100 -9.48 -15.17 3.04
N LEU A 101 -8.48 -14.29 3.07
CA LEU A 101 -8.66 -12.83 3.07
C LEU A 101 -8.62 -12.28 1.64
N ALA A 102 -7.76 -12.83 0.79
CA ALA A 102 -7.55 -12.37 -0.58
C ALA A 102 -8.76 -12.64 -1.48
N GLN A 103 -9.49 -13.75 -1.30
CA GLN A 103 -10.65 -14.06 -2.12
C GLN A 103 -11.76 -13.00 -1.99
N PRO A 104 -12.30 -12.68 -0.79
CA PRO A 104 -13.32 -11.65 -0.65
C PRO A 104 -12.80 -10.26 -1.07
N PHE A 105 -11.52 -9.96 -0.81
CA PHE A 105 -10.91 -8.69 -1.20
C PHE A 105 -10.74 -8.56 -2.72
N TYR A 106 -10.35 -9.64 -3.40
CA TYR A 106 -10.29 -9.69 -4.86
C TYR A 106 -11.67 -9.54 -5.49
N HIS A 107 -12.69 -10.22 -4.94
CA HIS A 107 -14.06 -10.07 -5.41
C HIS A 107 -14.59 -8.64 -5.24
N SER A 108 -14.25 -7.93 -4.16
CA SER A 108 -14.66 -6.52 -4.02
C SER A 108 -14.00 -5.61 -5.05
N ILE A 109 -12.75 -5.90 -5.45
CA ILE A 109 -12.06 -5.18 -6.55
C ILE A 109 -12.78 -5.40 -7.89
N LEU A 110 -13.17 -6.64 -8.19
CA LEU A 110 -13.95 -6.95 -9.39
C LEU A 110 -15.29 -6.22 -9.40
N GLU A 111 -15.97 -6.15 -8.26
CA GLU A 111 -17.23 -5.43 -8.14
C GLU A 111 -17.06 -3.93 -8.34
N ASN A 112 -15.96 -3.36 -7.81
CA ASN A 112 -15.60 -1.97 -8.05
C ASN A 112 -15.30 -1.69 -9.54
N LEU A 113 -14.64 -2.61 -10.25
CA LEU A 113 -14.43 -2.51 -11.70
C LEU A 113 -15.76 -2.52 -12.46
N ARG A 114 -16.66 -3.47 -12.12
CA ARG A 114 -18.00 -3.57 -12.75
C ARG A 114 -18.83 -2.32 -12.52
N SER A 115 -18.85 -1.82 -11.29
CA SER A 115 -19.60 -0.62 -10.91
C SER A 115 -19.05 0.66 -11.53
N SER A 116 -17.74 0.73 -11.78
CA SER A 116 -17.07 1.91 -12.34
C SER A 116 -17.02 1.93 -13.87
N TYR A 117 -17.48 0.87 -14.54
CA TYR A 117 -17.43 0.76 -16.00
C TYR A 117 -18.71 0.14 -16.58
N LYS A 118 -18.64 -1.14 -17.00
CA LYS A 118 -19.75 -1.90 -17.57
C LYS A 118 -19.61 -3.34 -17.09
N PRO A 119 -20.55 -3.86 -16.27
CA PRO A 119 -20.43 -5.19 -15.67
C PRO A 119 -20.16 -6.31 -16.68
N GLU A 120 -20.77 -6.22 -17.86
CA GLU A 120 -20.66 -7.20 -18.93
C GLU A 120 -19.29 -7.25 -19.60
N LEU A 121 -18.51 -6.16 -19.54
CA LEU A 121 -17.17 -6.05 -20.13
C LEU A 121 -16.04 -6.41 -19.14
N ILE A 122 -16.38 -6.67 -17.86
CA ILE A 122 -15.43 -7.11 -16.85
C ILE A 122 -15.57 -8.61 -16.65
N LYS A 123 -14.56 -9.35 -17.08
CA LYS A 123 -14.45 -10.80 -16.93
C LYS A 123 -13.45 -11.17 -15.83
N ASP A 124 -13.70 -12.33 -15.25
CA ASP A 124 -12.89 -12.93 -14.18
C ASP A 124 -12.28 -14.26 -14.66
N GLY A 125 -11.25 -14.74 -13.97
CA GLY A 125 -10.88 -16.15 -13.96
C GLY A 125 -11.70 -16.94 -12.92
N ARG A 126 -11.06 -17.94 -12.31
CA ARG A 126 -11.62 -18.69 -11.18
C ARG A 126 -10.60 -18.69 -10.04
N PHE A 127 -10.85 -17.87 -9.02
CA PHE A 127 -9.94 -17.72 -7.88
C PHE A 127 -9.58 -19.08 -7.27
N GLY A 128 -8.29 -19.28 -7.01
CA GLY A 128 -7.77 -20.51 -6.38
C GLY A 128 -7.75 -21.75 -7.29
N ALA A 129 -8.30 -21.70 -8.50
CA ALA A 129 -8.22 -22.79 -9.45
C ALA A 129 -6.88 -22.79 -10.21
N TYR A 130 -6.43 -23.97 -10.63
CA TYR A 130 -5.37 -24.08 -11.62
C TYR A 130 -5.93 -23.70 -13.00
N MET A 131 -5.40 -22.62 -13.57
CA MET A 131 -5.89 -22.00 -14.79
C MET A 131 -4.82 -22.02 -15.88
N GLN A 132 -5.25 -22.19 -17.13
CA GLN A 132 -4.45 -21.76 -18.28
C GLN A 132 -4.99 -20.40 -18.73
N VAL A 133 -4.13 -19.38 -18.70
CA VAL A 133 -4.48 -18.03 -19.16
C VAL A 133 -3.82 -17.82 -20.51
N HIS A 134 -4.62 -17.83 -21.57
CA HIS A 134 -4.15 -17.58 -22.92
C HIS A 134 -4.20 -16.09 -23.20
N ILE A 135 -3.03 -15.49 -23.48
CA ILE A 135 -2.88 -14.04 -23.64
C ILE A 135 -2.30 -13.77 -25.02
N GLN A 136 -3.11 -13.22 -25.93
CA GLN A 136 -2.64 -12.76 -27.23
C GLN A 136 -2.29 -11.27 -27.12
N ASN A 137 -1.04 -10.99 -26.74
CA ASN A 137 -0.56 -9.63 -26.47
C ASN A 137 -0.50 -8.79 -27.76
N ASP A 138 -1.08 -7.59 -27.70
CA ASP A 138 -1.21 -6.66 -28.83
C ASP A 138 -0.10 -5.59 -28.77
N GLY A 139 1.02 -5.84 -29.46
CA GLY A 139 2.17 -4.92 -29.52
C GLY A 139 3.53 -5.62 -29.55
N PRO A 140 3.99 -6.23 -28.44
CA PRO A 140 3.31 -6.32 -27.14
C PRO A 140 3.40 -5.02 -26.32
N VAL A 141 2.36 -4.75 -25.52
CA VAL A 141 2.32 -3.66 -24.53
C VAL A 141 2.05 -4.26 -23.16
N THR A 142 2.94 -4.00 -22.20
CA THR A 142 2.85 -4.54 -20.83
C THR A 142 3.25 -3.47 -19.83
N ILE A 143 2.42 -3.27 -18.82
CA ILE A 143 2.60 -2.24 -17.79
C ILE A 143 2.65 -2.93 -16.43
N ASP A 144 3.74 -2.72 -15.68
CA ASP A 144 3.78 -3.00 -14.24
C ASP A 144 3.20 -1.78 -13.51
N LEU A 145 2.12 -2.00 -12.77
CA LEU A 145 1.43 -1.01 -11.99
C LEU A 145 1.46 -1.43 -10.52
N THR A 146 1.97 -0.56 -9.66
CA THR A 146 1.95 -0.75 -8.21
C THR A 146 1.18 0.41 -7.57
N SER A 147 0.28 0.13 -6.63
CA SER A 147 -0.37 1.17 -5.84
C SER A 147 0.66 1.82 -4.91
N PRO A 148 0.61 3.15 -4.71
CA PRO A 148 1.52 3.83 -3.80
C PRO A 148 1.32 3.33 -2.37
N MET A 149 2.39 3.00 -1.68
CA MET A 149 2.34 2.85 -0.23
C MET A 149 2.00 4.23 0.38
N GLY A 150 1.16 4.25 1.42
CA GLY A 150 0.86 5.47 2.20
C GLY A 150 2.13 6.20 2.66
N PRO A 151 2.03 7.48 3.02
CA PRO A 151 2.93 8.53 2.55
C PRO A 151 4.41 8.24 2.85
N SER A 152 5.13 7.82 1.82
CA SER A 152 6.52 8.22 1.62
C SER A 152 6.58 9.14 0.40
N ASP A 153 5.75 10.20 0.39
CA ASP A 153 6.03 11.36 -0.46
C ASP A 153 7.30 12.02 0.11
N PRO A 154 8.44 12.04 -0.61
CA PRO A 154 9.66 12.68 -0.13
C PRO A 154 9.46 14.16 0.22
N ARG A 155 8.46 14.82 -0.40
CA ARG A 155 8.09 16.21 -0.10
C ARG A 155 7.32 16.35 1.21
N GLN A 156 6.60 15.32 1.66
CA GLN A 156 5.94 15.31 2.96
C GLN A 156 6.91 14.89 4.06
N LEU A 157 7.78 13.91 3.82
CA LEU A 157 8.87 13.53 4.72
C LEU A 157 9.77 14.73 5.03
N SER A 158 10.21 15.46 3.99
CA SER A 158 11.02 16.67 4.17
C SER A 158 10.27 17.83 4.85
N LYS A 159 8.94 17.91 4.73
CA LYS A 159 8.12 18.88 5.49
C LYS A 159 8.03 18.47 6.96
N GLN A 160 7.80 17.20 7.26
CA GLN A 160 7.74 16.67 8.63
C GLN A 160 9.09 16.79 9.33
N GLU A 161 10.20 16.44 8.67
CA GLU A 161 11.56 16.63 9.18
C GLU A 161 11.85 18.10 9.48
N LYS A 162 11.49 19.02 8.59
CA LYS A 162 11.64 20.47 8.83
C LYS A 162 10.77 20.96 9.98
N GLN A 163 9.58 20.39 10.18
CA GLN A 163 8.67 20.76 11.26
C GLN A 163 9.14 20.19 12.61
N GLN A 164 9.76 19.01 12.60
CA GLN A 164 10.33 18.35 13.78
C GLN A 164 11.62 19.04 14.23
N GLN A 165 12.51 19.41 13.30
CA GLN A 165 13.68 20.25 13.58
C GLN A 165 13.30 21.65 14.11
N ARG A 166 12.19 22.23 13.63
CA ARG A 166 11.67 23.49 14.20
C ARG A 166 11.15 23.31 15.62
N LYS A 167 10.45 22.22 15.92
CA LYS A 167 9.96 21.93 17.28
C LYS A 167 11.10 21.69 18.27
N GLU A 168 12.16 20.98 17.87
CA GLU A 168 13.36 20.79 18.70
C GLU A 168 14.13 22.09 18.94
N LYS A 169 14.34 22.93 17.91
CA LYS A 169 14.96 24.26 18.08
C LYS A 169 14.17 25.21 18.96
N THR A 170 12.85 25.02 19.05
CA THR A 170 11.99 25.85 19.93
C THR A 170 12.04 25.33 21.37
N ARG A 171 12.21 24.02 21.58
CA ARG A 171 12.42 23.42 22.90
C ARG A 171 13.80 23.68 23.49
N SER A 172 14.83 23.84 22.65
CA SER A 172 16.20 24.14 23.10
C SER A 172 16.45 25.61 23.46
N LYS A 173 15.45 26.49 23.29
CA LYS A 173 15.48 27.90 23.74
C LYS A 173 14.45 28.12 24.85
N GLY A 174 14.66 27.46 25.99
CA GLY A 174 14.03 27.85 27.26
C GLY A 174 14.68 29.13 27.83
N PRO A 175 13.97 29.93 28.64
CA PRO A 175 14.42 31.26 29.03
C PRO A 175 15.65 31.20 29.94
N SER A 176 16.70 31.92 29.56
CA SER A 176 17.83 32.24 30.42
C SER A 176 17.37 33.23 31.50
N GLU A 177 17.20 32.76 32.73
CA GLU A 177 17.08 33.66 33.89
C GLU A 177 18.46 34.27 34.19
N SER A 178 18.56 35.58 34.00
CA SER A 178 19.63 36.41 34.53
C SER A 178 19.03 37.52 35.39
N SER A 179 19.24 37.47 36.70
CA SER A 179 19.20 38.62 37.63
C SER A 179 19.92 38.18 38.91
N ARG A 180 21.24 38.45 38.99
CA ARG A 180 21.87 39.48 39.84
C ARG A 180 21.67 39.26 41.35
N GLU A 181 22.74 38.91 42.06
CA GLU A 181 23.31 39.83 43.05
C GLU A 181 24.73 39.47 43.50
N LYS A 182 25.40 40.51 44.01
CA LYS A 182 26.83 40.64 44.31
C LYS A 182 27.21 39.94 45.62
N GLY A 183 28.50 39.64 45.77
CA GLY A 183 29.19 39.81 47.05
C GLY A 183 29.84 38.55 47.63
N ALA A 184 31.16 38.52 47.57
CA ALA A 184 32.03 37.51 48.16
C ALA A 184 31.92 37.44 49.70
N ALA A 185 32.01 36.24 50.28
CA ALA A 185 33.16 35.82 51.11
C ALA A 185 32.93 34.48 51.84
N ARG A 186 33.94 33.61 51.64
CA ARG A 186 34.41 32.44 52.38
C ARG A 186 33.96 32.25 53.84
N SER A 187 33.64 31.00 54.20
CA SER A 187 34.20 30.24 55.36
C SER A 187 33.52 28.86 55.43
N ARG A 188 34.13 27.77 54.96
CA ARG A 188 34.92 26.77 55.72
C ARG A 188 34.22 26.14 56.94
N ARG A 189 34.15 24.80 56.85
CA ARG A 189 34.22 23.75 57.90
C ARG A 189 32.93 23.34 58.62
N ASP A 190 32.46 22.15 58.24
CA ASP A 190 32.00 21.08 59.14
C ASP A 190 33.06 20.80 60.23
N PRO A 191 32.75 20.19 61.40
CA PRO A 191 31.68 19.21 61.61
C PRO A 191 30.97 19.27 62.98
N ASN A 192 29.97 18.38 63.12
CA ASN A 192 29.79 17.44 64.25
C ASN A 192 28.44 17.50 64.98
N ALA A 193 27.92 16.28 65.20
CA ALA A 193 27.18 15.81 66.37
C ALA A 193 25.70 16.20 66.60
N SER A 194 24.87 15.15 66.49
CA SER A 194 24.11 14.56 67.61
C SER A 194 22.64 14.94 67.82
N SER A 195 21.91 13.88 68.22
CA SER A 195 20.56 13.78 68.78
C SER A 195 19.43 13.98 67.77
N GLY A 196 18.44 13.09 67.64
CA GLY A 196 18.00 12.02 68.52
C GLY A 196 16.47 12.03 68.52
N ALA A 197 15.89 10.91 68.93
CA ALA A 197 14.48 10.67 69.26
C ALA A 197 13.64 9.94 68.19
N ASP A 198 13.40 8.69 68.56
CA ASP A 198 12.38 7.74 68.13
C ASP A 198 10.95 8.30 68.16
N GLY A 199 10.08 7.67 67.38
CA GLY A 199 8.65 7.93 67.35
C GLY A 199 7.92 6.91 66.50
N ASP A 200 7.86 5.68 67.02
CA ASP A 200 7.12 4.53 66.50
C ASP A 200 5.65 4.64 66.94
N VAL A 201 4.66 4.63 66.02
CA VAL A 201 3.27 4.21 66.30
C VAL A 201 2.64 3.61 65.04
N SER A 202 2.33 2.32 65.16
CA SER A 202 1.51 1.48 64.27
C SER A 202 0.02 1.83 64.27
N SER A 203 -0.69 1.47 63.19
CA SER A 203 -2.02 0.78 63.16
C SER A 203 -2.60 0.90 61.75
N ASP A 204 -2.65 -0.20 60.98
CA ASP A 204 -3.77 -1.14 60.84
C ASP A 204 -4.85 -0.66 59.84
N ARG A 205 -4.93 -1.34 58.69
CA ARG A 205 -6.02 -2.24 58.22
C ARG A 205 -7.26 -1.48 57.74
N GLU A 206 -7.50 -1.46 56.42
CA GLU A 206 -8.41 -2.36 55.65
C GLU A 206 -9.91 -2.15 55.97
N PRO A 207 -10.83 -2.48 55.05
CA PRO A 207 -10.70 -3.24 53.80
C PRO A 207 -10.89 -2.45 52.50
#